data_AF-A0A3B8V8K6-F1
#
_entry.id   AF-A0A3B8V8K6-F1
#
_cell.length_a   1.000
_cell.length_b   1.000
_cell.length_c   1.000
_cell.angle_alpha   90.00
_cell.angle_beta   90.00
_cell.angle_gamma   90.00
#
_symmetry.space_group_name_H-M   'P 1'
#
loop_
_entity.id
_entity.type
_entity.pdbx_description
1 polymer ?
#
loop_
_entity_poly.entity_id
_entity_poly.type
_entity_poly.pdbx_seq_one_letter_code
_entity_poly.pdbx_strand_id
1 'polypeptide(L)'
;MKHDLTGLMREWPFEGDRLQARIVSLAEDREVLQVRVELGMLQMEMDGRPDGGEDRLASVEARVAEDPEFAIDETLAGELRSEAVQVHQRYVAFSTLEAYELVVRDTTRNLRVFDLCRDRASREEDRSVLEQFRPQVLATRARAASLVAIRDQASSEARNILEAAINDIRR
;
A
#
# COMPACT_ATOMS: atom_id res chain seq x y z
N MET A 1 7.97 10.21 -30.98
CA MET A 1 8.45 8.89 -30.52
C MET A 1 8.91 8.82 -29.06
N LYS A 2 9.25 9.93 -28.37
CA LYS A 2 9.73 9.88 -26.96
C LYS A 2 8.73 9.36 -25.90
N HIS A 3 7.49 9.06 -26.28
CA HIS A 3 6.43 8.59 -25.38
C HIS A 3 5.73 7.32 -25.91
N ASP A 4 6.33 6.64 -26.89
CA ASP A 4 5.77 5.41 -27.45
C ASP A 4 6.15 4.22 -26.56
N LEU A 5 5.15 3.65 -25.87
CA LEU A 5 5.32 2.51 -24.97
C LEU A 5 5.40 1.16 -25.72
N THR A 6 5.18 1.13 -27.04
CA THR A 6 5.07 -0.11 -27.83
C THR A 6 6.30 -0.99 -27.70
N GLY A 7 7.50 -0.40 -27.65
CA GLY A 7 8.75 -1.15 -27.48
C GLY A 7 8.80 -1.87 -26.13
N LEU A 8 8.63 -1.12 -25.03
CA LEU A 8 8.64 -1.65 -23.66
C LEU A 8 7.57 -2.75 -23.47
N MET A 9 6.38 -2.55 -24.04
CA MET A 9 5.29 -3.53 -23.93
C MET A 9 5.52 -4.82 -24.72
N ARG A 10 6.34 -4.79 -25.79
CA ARG A 10 6.72 -5.98 -26.55
C ARG A 10 7.81 -6.78 -25.86
N GLU A 11 8.71 -6.11 -25.16
CA GLU A 11 9.78 -6.76 -24.37
C GLU A 11 9.23 -7.46 -23.13
N TRP A 12 8.09 -7.00 -22.61
CA TRP A 12 7.40 -7.64 -21.49
C TRP A 12 5.92 -7.85 -21.81
N PRO A 13 5.57 -8.95 -22.50
CA PRO A 13 4.19 -9.28 -22.86
C PRO A 13 3.28 -9.44 -21.63
N PHE A 14 1.98 -9.18 -21.80
CA PHE A 14 0.97 -9.42 -20.78
C PHE A 14 0.46 -10.86 -20.85
N GLU A 15 0.48 -11.54 -19.72
CA GLU A 15 0.02 -12.88 -19.40
C GLU A 15 -1.14 -12.73 -18.40
N GLY A 16 -2.38 -12.79 -18.90
CA GLY A 16 -3.57 -12.44 -18.10
C GLY A 16 -3.96 -13.45 -17.02
N ASP A 17 -3.14 -14.46 -16.76
CA ASP A 17 -3.38 -15.51 -15.76
C ASP A 17 -2.89 -15.12 -14.35
N ARG A 18 -1.96 -14.17 -14.24
CA ARG A 18 -1.37 -13.76 -12.97
C ARG A 18 -0.96 -12.28 -12.98
N LEU A 19 -0.89 -11.70 -11.78
CA LEU A 19 -0.26 -10.40 -11.63
C LEU A 19 1.22 -10.52 -12.00
N GLN A 20 1.67 -9.67 -12.91
CA GLN A 20 3.06 -9.58 -13.32
C GLN A 20 3.69 -8.35 -12.70
N ALA A 21 4.67 -8.57 -11.84
CA ALA A 21 5.45 -7.52 -11.22
C ALA A 21 6.95 -7.81 -11.37
N ARG A 22 7.78 -6.77 -11.35
CA ARG A 22 9.24 -6.87 -11.27
C ARG A 22 9.84 -5.63 -10.63
N ILE A 23 11.01 -5.77 -10.00
CA ILE A 23 11.83 -4.63 -9.57
C ILE A 23 12.85 -4.36 -10.68
N VAL A 24 13.01 -3.09 -11.04
CA VAL A 24 13.96 -2.65 -12.08
C VAL A 24 14.88 -1.60 -11.49
N SER A 25 16.19 -1.83 -11.60
CA SER A 25 17.21 -0.84 -11.27
C SER A 25 17.32 0.18 -12.41
N LEU A 26 17.16 1.45 -12.07
CA LEU A 26 17.34 2.60 -12.95
C LEU A 26 18.74 3.20 -12.76
N ALA A 27 18.99 4.37 -13.37
CA ALA A 27 20.21 5.12 -13.10
C ALA A 27 20.30 5.53 -11.62
N GLU A 28 21.53 5.72 -11.14
CA GLU A 28 21.82 6.20 -9.77
C GLU A 28 21.30 5.29 -8.65
N ASP A 29 21.36 3.95 -8.86
CA ASP A 29 20.94 2.92 -7.90
C ASP A 29 19.47 3.03 -7.43
N ARG A 30 18.65 3.81 -8.15
CA ARG A 30 17.22 3.94 -7.87
C ARG A 30 16.48 2.71 -8.39
N GLU A 31 15.79 2.01 -7.51
CA GLU A 31 14.91 0.91 -7.89
C GLU A 31 13.47 1.38 -8.02
N VAL A 32 12.74 0.81 -8.98
CA VAL A 32 11.30 1.01 -9.15
C VAL A 32 10.58 -0.33 -9.29
N LEU A 33 9.36 -0.38 -8.78
CA LEU A 33 8.46 -1.50 -8.99
C LEU A 33 7.69 -1.27 -10.29
N GLN A 34 7.75 -2.22 -11.21
CA GLN A 34 6.92 -2.22 -12.40
C GLN A 34 5.87 -3.31 -12.32
N VAL A 35 4.64 -2.99 -12.75
CA VAL A 35 3.52 -3.94 -12.85
C VAL A 35 3.00 -3.93 -14.28
N ARG A 36 2.86 -5.10 -14.89
CA ARG A 36 2.26 -5.23 -16.22
C ARG A 36 0.74 -5.28 -16.09
N VAL A 37 0.07 -4.42 -16.84
CA VAL A 37 -1.40 -4.41 -16.99
C VAL A 37 -1.77 -4.61 -18.46
N GLU A 38 -3.02 -4.96 -18.73
CA GLU A 38 -3.48 -5.41 -20.05
C GLU A 38 -3.02 -4.51 -21.21
N LEU A 39 -3.17 -3.19 -21.06
CA LEU A 39 -2.84 -2.21 -22.09
C LEU A 39 -1.67 -1.29 -21.69
N GLY A 40 -0.85 -1.68 -20.71
CA GLY A 40 0.21 -0.79 -20.24
C GLY A 40 1.06 -1.33 -19.09
N MET A 41 1.73 -0.42 -18.41
CA MET A 41 2.51 -0.76 -17.23
C MET A 41 2.35 0.34 -16.19
N LEU A 42 2.32 -0.06 -14.93
CA LEU A 42 2.50 0.86 -13.81
C LEU A 42 3.98 0.85 -13.45
N GLN A 43 4.50 2.01 -13.10
CA GLN A 43 5.81 2.16 -12.48
C GLN A 43 5.61 2.92 -11.18
N MET A 44 6.13 2.37 -10.09
CA MET A 44 5.96 2.89 -8.75
C MET A 44 7.30 2.99 -8.03
N GLU A 45 7.46 4.03 -7.22
CA GLU A 45 8.59 4.13 -6.31
C GLU A 45 8.56 3.01 -5.28
N MET A 46 9.74 2.51 -4.91
CA MET A 46 9.88 1.48 -3.88
C MET A 46 9.52 2.01 -2.49
N ASP A 47 9.72 3.30 -2.24
CA ASP A 47 9.49 4.00 -0.98
C ASP A 47 8.64 5.27 -1.17
N GLY A 48 8.13 5.82 -0.07
CA GLY A 48 7.29 7.02 -0.10
C GLY A 48 6.00 6.82 -0.89
N ARG A 49 5.54 7.89 -1.56
CA ARG A 49 4.34 7.86 -2.41
C ARG A 49 4.62 7.12 -3.73
N PRO A 50 3.79 6.15 -4.14
CA PRO A 50 4.10 5.31 -5.31
C PRO A 50 4.29 6.07 -6.62
N ASP A 51 3.58 7.17 -6.85
CA ASP A 51 3.74 8.02 -8.05
C ASP A 51 4.94 9.01 -7.97
N GLY A 52 5.72 8.97 -6.89
CA GLY A 52 6.85 9.89 -6.66
C GLY A 52 6.45 11.28 -6.17
N GLY A 53 5.17 11.51 -5.88
CA GLY A 53 4.67 12.75 -5.28
C GLY A 53 5.01 12.91 -3.79
N GLU A 54 4.53 14.00 -3.21
CA GLU A 54 4.63 14.25 -1.77
C GLU A 54 3.72 13.29 -0.98
N ASP A 55 4.23 12.73 0.11
CA ASP A 55 3.47 11.85 1.01
C ASP A 55 2.36 12.64 1.74
N ARG A 56 1.10 12.40 1.33
CA ARG A 56 -0.04 13.10 1.90
C ARG A 56 -0.33 12.64 3.33
N LEU A 57 -0.05 11.39 3.68
CA LEU A 57 -0.26 10.93 5.05
C LEU A 57 0.70 11.67 6.00
N ALA A 58 1.99 11.72 5.66
CA ALA A 58 2.99 12.37 6.50
C ALA A 58 2.68 13.85 6.72
N SER A 59 2.30 14.58 5.67
CA SER A 59 1.93 16.00 5.77
C SER A 59 0.66 16.21 6.61
N VAL A 60 -0.35 15.35 6.51
CA VAL A 60 -1.56 15.48 7.33
C VAL A 60 -1.31 15.09 8.78
N GLU A 61 -0.53 14.05 9.05
CA GLU A 61 -0.16 13.66 10.42
C GLU A 61 0.62 14.77 11.12
N ALA A 62 1.53 15.45 10.41
CA ALA A 62 2.22 16.63 10.95
C ALA A 62 1.23 17.74 11.33
N ARG A 63 0.25 18.04 10.47
CA ARG A 63 -0.78 19.04 10.76
C ARG A 63 -1.65 18.66 11.95
N VAL A 64 -2.03 17.39 12.09
CA VAL A 64 -2.80 16.90 13.26
C VAL A 64 -1.98 16.92 14.54
N ALA A 65 -0.66 16.73 14.46
CA ALA A 65 0.23 16.84 15.61
C ALA A 65 0.40 18.30 16.08
N GLU A 66 0.40 19.25 15.14
CA GLU A 66 0.44 20.70 15.43
C GLU A 66 -0.91 21.24 15.92
N ASP A 67 -2.01 20.75 15.34
CA ASP A 67 -3.37 21.13 15.69
C ASP A 67 -4.25 19.88 15.91
N PRO A 68 -4.46 19.47 17.18
CA PRO A 68 -5.31 18.33 17.50
C PRO A 68 -6.77 18.49 17.10
N GLU A 69 -7.25 19.69 16.78
CA GLU A 69 -8.62 19.93 16.28
C GLU A 69 -8.68 19.98 14.74
N PHE A 70 -7.54 19.76 14.07
CA PHE A 70 -7.49 19.72 12.61
C PHE A 70 -8.46 18.69 12.04
N ALA A 71 -9.44 19.17 11.29
CA ALA A 71 -10.45 18.36 10.62
C ALA A 71 -10.04 18.11 9.16
N ILE A 72 -10.23 16.88 8.71
CA ILE A 72 -10.01 16.48 7.32
C ILE A 72 -11.29 16.74 6.55
N ASP A 73 -11.22 17.63 5.57
CA ASP A 73 -12.32 17.90 4.65
C ASP A 73 -12.43 16.82 3.56
N GLU A 74 -13.48 16.91 2.73
CA GLU A 74 -13.74 15.97 1.64
C GLU A 74 -12.59 15.91 0.62
N THR A 75 -11.94 17.04 0.35
CA THR A 75 -10.86 17.11 -0.64
C THR A 75 -9.65 16.34 -0.15
N LEU A 76 -9.22 16.63 1.09
CA LEU A 76 -8.09 15.97 1.70
C LEU A 76 -8.36 14.48 1.97
N ALA A 77 -9.59 14.12 2.36
CA ALA A 77 -9.99 12.73 2.47
C ALA A 77 -9.90 12.01 1.12
N GLY A 78 -10.32 12.66 0.03
CA GLY A 78 -10.18 12.15 -1.33
C GLY A 78 -8.72 11.92 -1.74
N GLU A 79 -7.83 12.86 -1.44
CA GLU A 79 -6.40 12.73 -1.71
C GLU A 79 -5.76 11.56 -0.93
N LEU A 80 -6.06 11.44 0.37
CA LEU A 80 -5.59 10.35 1.20
C LEU A 80 -6.07 8.98 0.69
N ARG A 81 -7.33 8.90 0.26
CA ARG A 81 -7.88 7.68 -0.37
C ARG A 81 -7.19 7.35 -1.68
N SER A 82 -6.97 8.34 -2.54
CA SER A 82 -6.27 8.15 -3.82
C SER A 82 -4.87 7.58 -3.59
N GLU A 83 -4.13 8.16 -2.63
CA GLU A 83 -2.81 7.66 -2.28
C GLU A 83 -2.86 6.25 -1.66
N ALA A 84 -3.84 5.96 -0.80
CA ALA A 84 -4.02 4.62 -0.24
C ALA A 84 -4.31 3.56 -1.32
N VAL A 85 -5.01 3.90 -2.41
CA VAL A 85 -5.22 3.01 -3.56
C VAL A 85 -3.90 2.73 -4.30
N GLN A 86 -3.05 3.73 -4.49
CA GLN A 86 -1.73 3.51 -5.08
C GLN A 86 -0.87 2.58 -4.21
N VAL A 87 -0.85 2.82 -2.89
CA VAL A 87 -0.13 1.98 -1.93
C VAL A 87 -0.70 0.56 -1.90
N HIS A 88 -2.02 0.41 -2.08
CA HIS A 88 -2.66 -0.90 -2.25
C HIS A 88 -2.13 -1.66 -3.45
N GLN A 89 -2.08 -1.02 -4.62
CA GLN A 89 -1.52 -1.61 -5.83
C GLN A 89 -0.06 -2.03 -5.63
N ARG A 90 0.73 -1.20 -4.94
CA ARG A 90 2.13 -1.47 -4.64
C ARG A 90 2.31 -2.70 -3.74
N TYR A 91 1.61 -2.78 -2.62
CA TYR A 91 1.80 -3.93 -1.71
C TYR A 91 1.23 -5.24 -2.28
N VAL A 92 0.23 -5.19 -3.16
CA VAL A 92 -0.25 -6.38 -3.87
C VAL A 92 0.85 -6.92 -4.78
N ALA A 93 1.53 -6.04 -5.53
CA ALA A 93 2.66 -6.41 -6.35
C ALA A 93 3.87 -6.89 -5.53
N PHE A 94 4.19 -6.26 -4.39
CA PHE A 94 5.20 -6.78 -3.46
C PHE A 94 4.85 -8.17 -2.92
N SER A 95 3.56 -8.45 -2.64
CA SER A 95 3.13 -9.77 -2.20
C SER A 95 3.37 -10.85 -3.26
N THR A 96 3.23 -10.52 -4.55
CA THR A 96 3.56 -11.44 -5.66
C THR A 96 5.06 -11.68 -5.80
N LEU A 97 5.88 -10.70 -5.42
CA LEU A 97 7.34 -10.80 -5.40
C LEU A 97 7.89 -11.37 -4.08
N GLU A 98 7.03 -11.80 -3.17
CA GLU A 98 7.39 -12.30 -1.84
C GLU A 98 8.21 -11.30 -0.99
N ALA A 99 8.13 -10.01 -1.31
CA ALA A 99 8.79 -8.93 -0.57
C ALA A 99 7.95 -8.54 0.66
N TYR A 100 7.77 -9.50 1.58
CA TYR A 100 6.78 -9.43 2.66
C TYR A 100 7.02 -8.29 3.65
N GLU A 101 8.27 -7.88 3.89
CA GLU A 101 8.60 -6.73 4.72
C GLU A 101 8.02 -5.43 4.13
N LEU A 102 8.09 -5.27 2.81
CA LEU A 102 7.51 -4.13 2.11
C LEU A 102 5.98 -4.18 2.14
N VAL A 103 5.39 -5.38 2.10
CA VAL A 103 3.94 -5.56 2.29
C VAL A 103 3.53 -5.11 3.69
N VAL A 104 4.27 -5.50 4.74
CA VAL A 104 3.99 -5.08 6.12
C VAL A 104 4.10 -3.56 6.26
N ARG A 105 5.13 -2.94 5.68
CA ARG A 105 5.31 -1.48 5.67
C ARG A 105 4.09 -0.77 5.07
N ASP A 106 3.73 -1.13 3.84
CA ASP A 106 2.68 -0.45 3.08
C ASP A 106 1.27 -0.70 3.66
N THR A 107 0.99 -1.91 4.13
CA THR A 107 -0.30 -2.21 4.80
C THR A 107 -0.43 -1.48 6.14
N THR A 108 0.66 -1.36 6.91
CA THR A 108 0.69 -0.56 8.14
C THR A 108 0.44 0.91 7.85
N ARG A 109 1.09 1.45 6.81
CA ARG A 109 0.85 2.82 6.33
C ARG A 109 -0.62 3.04 5.94
N ASN A 110 -1.23 2.11 5.21
CA ASN A 110 -2.64 2.25 4.82
C ASN A 110 -3.60 2.18 6.00
N LEU A 111 -3.33 1.34 7.01
CA LEU A 111 -4.16 1.30 8.22
C LEU A 111 -4.12 2.64 8.99
N ARG A 112 -2.98 3.34 8.99
CA ARG A 112 -2.87 4.70 9.55
C ARG A 112 -3.75 5.70 8.80
N VAL A 113 -3.84 5.62 7.47
CA VAL A 113 -4.82 6.44 6.72
C VAL A 113 -6.25 6.13 7.16
N PHE A 114 -6.57 4.85 7.36
CA PHE A 114 -7.94 4.47 7.74
C PHE A 114 -8.27 5.03 9.12
N ASP A 115 -7.35 4.91 10.08
CA ASP A 115 -7.48 5.50 11.41
C ASP A 115 -7.64 7.03 11.34
N LEU A 116 -6.81 7.70 10.54
CA LEU A 116 -6.83 9.14 10.37
C LEU A 116 -8.15 9.65 9.78
N CYS A 117 -8.66 9.00 8.73
CA CYS A 117 -9.96 9.35 8.15
C CYS A 117 -11.11 9.09 9.13
N ARG A 118 -11.14 7.93 9.79
CA ARG A 118 -12.15 7.58 10.80
C ARG A 118 -12.21 8.62 11.92
N ASP A 119 -11.06 9.06 12.40
CA ASP A 119 -10.97 9.89 13.60
C ASP A 119 -11.14 11.38 13.29
N ARG A 120 -10.69 11.85 12.11
CA ARG A 120 -10.58 13.29 11.80
C ARG A 120 -11.42 13.77 10.62
N ALA A 121 -12.03 12.90 9.82
CA ALA A 121 -12.82 13.36 8.68
C ALA A 121 -14.12 14.05 9.12
N SER A 122 -14.46 15.11 8.41
CA SER A 122 -15.59 15.99 8.72
C SER A 122 -16.94 15.37 8.33
N ARG A 123 -16.95 14.55 7.26
CA ARG A 123 -18.15 13.85 6.77
C ARG A 123 -18.14 12.40 7.23
N GLU A 124 -19.28 11.92 7.69
CA GLU A 124 -19.46 10.53 8.15
C GLU A 124 -19.12 9.48 7.07
N GLU A 125 -19.41 9.80 5.81
CA GLU A 125 -19.05 8.96 4.66
C GLU A 125 -17.53 8.76 4.55
N ASP A 126 -16.76 9.85 4.70
CA ASP A 126 -15.29 9.79 4.64
C ASP A 126 -14.69 9.05 5.84
N ARG A 127 -15.37 9.06 6.99
CA ARG A 127 -14.97 8.32 8.20
C ARG A 127 -15.18 6.81 8.05
N SER A 128 -16.15 6.39 7.25
CA SER A 128 -16.61 5.00 7.18
C SER A 128 -16.19 4.26 5.91
N VAL A 129 -16.00 4.97 4.78
CA VAL A 129 -15.76 4.35 3.46
C VAL A 129 -14.53 3.42 3.42
N LEU A 130 -13.49 3.71 4.22
CA LEU A 130 -12.29 2.88 4.28
C LEU A 130 -12.43 1.65 5.20
N GLU A 131 -13.33 1.72 6.18
CA GLU A 131 -13.48 0.69 7.20
C GLU A 131 -13.95 -0.65 6.62
N GLN A 132 -14.72 -0.62 5.52
CA GLN A 132 -15.13 -1.85 4.81
C GLN A 132 -13.94 -2.66 4.26
N PHE A 133 -12.79 -2.02 4.03
CA PHE A 133 -11.57 -2.67 3.54
C PHE A 133 -10.62 -3.09 4.67
N ARG A 134 -10.80 -2.56 5.90
CA ARG A 134 -9.89 -2.79 7.04
C ARG A 134 -9.65 -4.28 7.31
N PRO A 135 -10.66 -5.18 7.31
CA PRO A 135 -10.43 -6.61 7.53
C PRO A 135 -9.45 -7.23 6.54
N GLN A 136 -9.56 -6.87 5.26
CA GLN A 136 -8.69 -7.37 4.20
C GLN A 136 -7.25 -6.88 4.40
N VAL A 137 -7.05 -5.61 4.75
CA VAL A 137 -5.72 -5.03 4.97
C VAL A 137 -5.06 -5.64 6.20
N LEU A 138 -5.79 -5.78 7.31
CA LEU A 138 -5.31 -6.46 8.51
C LEU A 138 -4.87 -7.90 8.23
N ALA A 139 -5.71 -8.66 7.52
CA ALA A 139 -5.39 -10.04 7.17
C ALA A 139 -4.16 -10.12 6.26
N THR A 140 -4.00 -9.18 5.32
CA THR A 140 -2.83 -9.13 4.42
C THR A 140 -1.56 -8.81 5.20
N ARG A 141 -1.60 -7.80 6.07
CA ARG A 141 -0.47 -7.46 6.95
C ARG A 141 -0.05 -8.64 7.83
N ALA A 142 -1.02 -9.31 8.45
CA ALA A 142 -0.76 -10.43 9.35
C ALA A 142 -0.14 -11.63 8.61
N ARG A 143 -0.64 -11.96 7.41
CA ARG A 143 -0.05 -13.01 6.57
C ARG A 143 1.40 -12.68 6.20
N ALA A 144 1.66 -11.47 5.72
CA ALA A 144 3.01 -11.05 5.36
C ALA A 144 3.97 -11.08 6.56
N ALA A 145 3.56 -10.51 7.71
CA ALA A 145 4.37 -10.52 8.93
C ALA A 145 4.63 -11.95 9.45
N SER A 146 3.66 -12.85 9.32
CA SER A 146 3.84 -14.26 9.68
C SER A 146 4.85 -14.97 8.77
N LEU A 147 4.84 -14.67 7.48
CA LEU A 147 5.79 -15.23 6.51
C LEU A 147 7.22 -14.73 6.77
N VAL A 148 7.38 -13.46 7.15
CA VAL A 148 8.65 -12.90 7.64
C VAL A 148 9.13 -13.69 8.87
N ALA A 149 8.29 -13.83 9.90
CA ALA A 149 8.65 -14.55 11.13
C ALA A 149 8.99 -16.03 10.88
N ILE A 150 8.27 -16.71 9.96
CA ILE A 150 8.56 -18.10 9.58
C ILE A 150 9.94 -18.21 8.92
N ARG A 151 10.29 -17.30 8.02
CA ARG A 151 11.61 -17.28 7.37
C ARG A 151 12.74 -17.10 8.39
N ASP A 152 12.47 -16.35 9.46
CA ASP A 152 13.40 -16.10 10.56
C ASP A 152 13.33 -17.19 11.66
N GLN A 153 12.67 -18.33 11.38
CA GLN A 153 12.50 -19.49 12.28
C GLN A 153 11.74 -19.20 13.58
N ALA A 154 10.94 -18.14 13.62
CA ALA A 154 10.14 -17.70 14.77
C ALA A 154 8.67 -18.17 14.68
N SER A 155 8.43 -19.48 14.62
CA SER A 155 7.07 -20.04 14.37
C SER A 155 6.04 -19.68 15.45
N SER A 156 6.44 -19.55 16.71
CA SER A 156 5.54 -19.10 17.79
C SER A 156 5.08 -17.65 17.61
N GLU A 157 5.98 -16.78 17.13
CA GLU A 157 5.66 -15.39 16.83
C GLU A 157 4.67 -15.28 15.67
N ALA A 158 4.91 -16.03 14.59
CA ALA A 158 4.00 -16.11 13.45
C ALA A 158 2.57 -16.49 13.89
N ARG A 159 2.45 -17.48 14.79
CA ARG A 159 1.15 -17.88 15.36
C ARG A 159 0.49 -16.73 16.13
N ASN A 160 1.24 -16.07 17.01
CA ASN A 160 0.72 -14.96 17.82
C ASN A 160 0.23 -13.80 16.95
N ILE A 161 0.95 -13.49 15.87
CA ILE A 161 0.57 -12.46 14.89
C ILE A 161 -0.79 -12.79 14.25
N LEU A 162 -0.99 -14.04 13.80
CA LEU A 162 -2.25 -14.47 13.20
C LEU A 162 -3.41 -14.45 14.20
N GLU A 163 -3.19 -14.93 15.44
CA GLU A 163 -4.22 -14.92 16.49
C GLU A 163 -4.64 -13.49 16.85
N ALA A 164 -3.69 -12.56 16.99
CA ALA A 164 -3.97 -11.16 17.22
C ALA A 164 -4.80 -10.55 16.08
N ALA A 165 -4.41 -10.79 14.83
CA ALA A 165 -5.13 -10.27 13.67
C ALA A 165 -6.57 -10.81 13.55
N ILE A 166 -6.80 -12.08 13.89
CA ILE A 166 -8.15 -12.67 13.92
C ILE A 166 -9.02 -11.95 14.95
N ASN A 167 -8.47 -11.61 16.12
CA ASN A 167 -9.21 -10.88 17.14
C ASN A 167 -9.53 -9.44 16.68
N ASP A 168 -8.57 -8.77 16.05
CA ASP A 168 -8.77 -7.41 15.52
C ASP A 168 -9.83 -7.38 14.41
N ILE A 169 -9.90 -8.40 13.56
CA ILE A 169 -10.88 -8.49 12.46
C ILE A 169 -12.30 -8.76 12.97
N ARG A 170 -12.45 -9.45 14.10
CA ARG A 170 -13.75 -9.82 14.68
C ARG A 170 -14.41 -8.70 15.47
N ARG A 171 -13.65 -7.65 15.80
CA ARG A 171 -14.11 -6.50 16.58
C ARG A 171 -14.83 -5.49 15.71
#